data_AF-A0A924YFH0-F1
#
_entry.id   AF-A0A924YFH0-F1
#
_cell.length_a   1.000
_cell.length_b   1.000
_cell.length_c   1.000
_cell.angle_alpha   90.00
_cell.angle_beta   90.00
_cell.angle_gamma   90.00
#
_symmetry.space_group_name_H-M   'P 1'
#
loop_
_entity.id
_entity.type
_entity.pdbx_description
1 polymer ?
#
loop_
_entity_poly.entity_id
_entity_poly.type
_entity_poly.pdbx_seq_one_letter_code
_entity_poly.pdbx_strand_id
1 'polypeptide(L)'
;GATKSITSGRFVDWVSDAWARGTYSFPAPGQVTTVGPLLDRGHHDKLHFAGEHCCYAFVGWMEGALASGVRTARRLAERDGVVTPEK
;
A
#
# COMPACT_ATOMS: atom_id res chain seq x y z
N GLY A 1 -8.21 -33.88 -16.46
CA GLY A 1 -7.08 -32.93 -16.43
C GLY A 1 -7.57 -31.57 -15.98
N ALA A 2 -6.67 -30.73 -15.44
CA ALA A 2 -6.98 -29.43 -14.85
C ALA A 2 -7.81 -28.48 -15.74
N THR A 3 -7.79 -28.68 -17.06
CA THR A 3 -8.59 -27.94 -18.03
C THR A 3 -10.10 -28.22 -18.01
N LYS A 4 -10.57 -29.30 -17.36
CA LYS A 4 -12.00 -29.63 -17.30
C LYS A 4 -12.86 -28.62 -16.52
N SER A 5 -12.25 -27.79 -15.67
CA SER A 5 -12.94 -26.82 -14.81
C SER A 5 -12.73 -25.36 -15.20
N ILE A 6 -11.94 -25.09 -16.25
CA ILE A 6 -11.69 -23.72 -16.73
C ILE A 6 -12.78 -23.35 -17.73
N THR A 7 -13.65 -22.42 -17.37
CA THR A 7 -14.77 -21.97 -18.23
C THR A 7 -14.40 -20.80 -19.14
N SER A 8 -13.44 -19.98 -18.74
CA SER A 8 -12.88 -18.87 -19.52
C SER A 8 -11.55 -18.41 -18.92
N GLY A 9 -10.77 -17.64 -19.69
CA GLY A 9 -9.52 -17.03 -19.24
C GLY A 9 -9.43 -15.58 -19.67
N ARG A 10 -8.81 -14.73 -18.84
CA ARG A 10 -8.52 -13.34 -19.15
C ARG A 10 -7.06 -13.06 -18.84
N PHE A 11 -6.37 -12.46 -19.81
CA PHE A 11 -5.06 -11.85 -19.60
C PHE A 11 -5.23 -10.39 -19.20
N VAL A 12 -4.42 -9.90 -18.26
CA VAL A 12 -4.40 -8.51 -17.84
C VAL A 12 -2.97 -8.02 -17.87
N ASP A 13 -2.72 -7.00 -18.67
CA ASP A 13 -1.46 -6.28 -18.71
C ASP A 13 -1.49 -5.13 -17.70
N TRP A 14 -1.02 -5.41 -16.48
CA TRP A 14 -0.93 -4.41 -15.42
C TRP A 14 0.12 -3.33 -15.66
N VAL A 15 1.12 -3.61 -16.50
CA VAL A 15 2.18 -2.65 -16.81
C VAL A 15 1.64 -1.54 -17.72
N SER A 16 0.79 -1.92 -18.69
CA SER A 16 0.13 -0.97 -19.60
C SER A 16 -1.12 -0.30 -19.01
N ASP A 17 -1.63 -0.75 -17.86
CA ASP A 17 -2.75 -0.11 -17.20
C ASP A 17 -2.37 1.31 -16.73
N ALA A 18 -3.16 2.32 -17.14
CA ALA A 18 -2.85 3.73 -16.90
C ALA A 18 -2.83 4.13 -15.42
N TRP A 19 -3.51 3.36 -14.56
CA TRP A 19 -3.63 3.63 -13.13
C TRP A 19 -2.69 2.78 -12.29
N ALA A 20 -2.42 1.53 -12.71
CA ALA A 20 -1.51 0.63 -12.00
C ALA A 20 -0.04 0.82 -12.42
N ARG A 21 0.23 0.92 -13.74
CA ARG A 21 1.57 1.08 -14.33
C ARG A 21 2.62 0.09 -13.82
N GLY A 22 2.18 -1.10 -13.41
CA GLY A 22 2.96 -2.09 -12.68
C GLY A 22 2.06 -3.04 -11.88
N THR A 23 2.68 -4.05 -11.25
CA THR A 23 1.95 -5.09 -10.49
C THR A 23 1.96 -4.83 -8.99
N TYR A 24 3.16 -4.68 -8.42
CA TYR A 24 3.41 -4.43 -7.01
C TYR A 24 4.75 -3.71 -6.86
N SER A 25 4.93 -3.00 -5.76
CA SER A 25 6.17 -2.29 -5.48
C SER A 25 7.27 -3.24 -4.98
N PHE A 26 8.52 -2.82 -5.18
CA PHE A 26 9.65 -3.36 -4.45
C PHE A 26 10.71 -2.25 -4.35
N PRO A 27 11.16 -1.88 -3.14
CA PRO A 27 12.08 -0.76 -2.99
C PRO A 27 13.45 -1.11 -3.58
N ALA A 28 14.01 -0.19 -4.36
CA ALA A 28 15.39 -0.27 -4.81
C ALA A 28 16.36 -0.06 -3.61
N PRO A 29 17.63 -0.47 -3.73
CA PRO A 29 18.64 -0.23 -2.70
C PRO A 29 18.66 1.23 -2.22
N GLY A 30 18.57 1.43 -0.91
CA GLY A 30 18.54 2.76 -0.28
C GLY A 30 17.17 3.45 -0.23
N GLN A 31 16.15 2.98 -0.95
CA GLN A 31 14.83 3.64 -0.94
C GLN A 31 14.07 3.43 0.37
N VAL A 32 14.29 2.32 1.07
CA VAL A 32 13.65 2.10 2.38
C VAL A 32 14.05 3.20 3.37
N THR A 33 15.33 3.59 3.42
CA THR A 33 15.83 4.58 4.37
C THR A 33 15.65 6.02 3.90
N THR A 34 15.60 6.27 2.59
CA THR A 34 15.46 7.63 2.03
C THR A 34 14.02 8.03 1.74
N VAL A 35 13.18 7.09 1.26
CA VAL A 35 11.78 7.34 0.88
C VAL A 35 10.81 6.84 1.95
N GLY A 36 11.14 5.75 2.66
CA GLY A 36 10.25 5.16 3.65
C GLY A 36 9.79 6.08 4.77
N PRO A 37 10.66 6.91 5.37
CA PRO A 37 10.22 7.89 6.37
C PRO A 37 9.16 8.85 5.83
N LEU A 38 9.22 9.21 4.54
CA LEU A 38 8.23 10.08 3.91
C LEU A 38 6.89 9.35 3.64
N LEU A 39 6.94 8.10 3.16
CA LEU A 39 5.74 7.28 2.94
C LEU A 39 5.00 7.03 4.25
N ASP A 40 5.73 6.80 5.33
CA ASP A 40 5.13 6.59 6.65
C ASP A 40 4.53 7.89 7.20
N ARG A 41 5.30 8.99 7.27
CA ARG A 41 4.86 10.24 7.92
C ARG A 41 3.90 11.11 7.09
N GLY A 42 3.90 10.99 5.76
CA GLY A 42 3.18 11.91 4.88
C GLY A 42 3.85 13.28 4.72
N HIS A 43 3.12 14.28 4.21
CA HIS A 43 3.65 15.61 3.92
C HIS A 43 2.80 16.72 4.56
N HIS A 44 3.45 17.58 5.34
CA HIS A 44 2.87 18.74 6.06
C HIS A 44 1.56 18.45 6.81
N ASP A 45 1.39 17.24 7.34
CA ASP A 45 0.17 16.80 8.04
C ASP A 45 -1.12 16.98 7.22
N LYS A 46 -1.00 17.10 5.90
CA LYS A 46 -2.11 17.36 4.96
C LYS A 46 -2.24 16.27 3.91
N LEU A 47 -1.12 15.66 3.53
CA LEU A 47 -1.07 14.56 2.58
C LEU A 47 -0.55 13.31 3.28
N HIS A 48 -1.27 12.21 3.09
CA HIS A 48 -0.96 10.93 3.72
C HIS A 48 -0.98 9.84 2.66
N PHE A 49 -0.10 8.85 2.82
CA PHE A 49 0.01 7.72 1.90
C PHE A 49 -0.48 6.44 2.57
N ALA A 50 -1.06 5.55 1.77
CA ALA A 50 -1.46 4.21 2.15
C ALA A 50 -1.43 3.32 0.90
N GLY A 51 -1.25 2.02 1.10
CA GLY A 51 -1.06 1.04 0.03
C GLY A 51 0.06 0.06 0.37
N GLU A 52 0.20 -0.99 -0.44
CA GLU A 52 1.19 -2.05 -0.17
C GLU A 52 2.64 -1.51 -0.07
N HIS A 53 2.98 -0.51 -0.88
CA HIS A 53 4.27 0.16 -0.87
C HIS A 53 4.55 0.98 0.41
N CYS A 54 3.54 1.20 1.25
CA CYS A 54 3.64 1.85 2.55
C CYS A 54 3.78 0.83 3.70
N CYS A 55 3.95 -0.48 3.43
CA CYS A 55 4.10 -1.50 4.45
C CYS A 55 5.31 -2.40 4.17
N TYR A 56 6.47 -2.06 4.73
CA TYR A 56 7.71 -2.80 4.49
C TYR A 56 7.69 -4.26 4.94
N ALA A 57 6.86 -4.61 5.94
CA ALA A 57 6.72 -5.98 6.40
C ALA A 57 5.99 -6.89 5.39
N PHE A 58 5.15 -6.30 4.52
CA PHE A 58 4.24 -7.03 3.62
C PHE A 58 4.15 -6.37 2.23
N VAL A 59 5.29 -5.93 1.69
CA VAL A 59 5.39 -5.31 0.36
C VAL A 59 4.89 -6.29 -0.72
N GLY A 60 4.03 -5.82 -1.61
CA GLY A 60 3.40 -6.60 -2.68
C GLY A 60 2.27 -7.53 -2.25
N TRP A 61 1.87 -7.50 -0.97
CA TRP A 61 0.77 -8.29 -0.43
C TRP A 61 -0.45 -7.43 -0.11
N MET A 62 -1.64 -8.03 -0.15
CA MET A 62 -2.89 -7.35 0.20
C MET A 62 -2.91 -6.91 1.67
N GLU A 63 -2.29 -7.71 2.54
CA GLU A 63 -2.12 -7.44 3.97
C GLU A 63 -1.35 -6.14 4.20
N GLY A 64 -0.37 -5.83 3.35
CA GLY A 64 0.38 -4.56 3.42
C GLY A 64 -0.50 -3.35 3.09
N ALA A 65 -1.38 -3.49 2.09
CA ALA A 65 -2.35 -2.45 1.75
C ALA A 65 -3.37 -2.25 2.88
N LEU A 66 -3.89 -3.34 3.46
CA LEU A 66 -4.82 -3.27 4.60
C LEU A 66 -4.17 -2.65 5.83
N ALA A 67 -3.01 -3.14 6.24
CA ALA A 67 -2.31 -2.69 7.44
C ALA A 67 -1.90 -1.21 7.35
N SER A 68 -1.40 -0.76 6.19
CA SER A 68 -1.08 0.66 5.97
C SER A 68 -2.33 1.54 5.98
N GLY A 69 -3.44 1.09 5.38
CA GLY A 69 -4.72 1.80 5.41
C GLY A 69 -5.24 2.02 6.84
N VAL A 70 -5.25 0.96 7.66
CA VAL A 70 -5.65 1.03 9.07
C VAL A 70 -4.74 1.99 9.86
N ARG A 71 -3.42 1.89 9.69
CA ARG A 71 -2.45 2.78 10.35
C ARG A 71 -2.67 4.24 9.98
N THR A 72 -2.84 4.53 8.68
CA THR A 72 -3.06 5.90 8.21
C THR A 72 -4.38 6.47 8.72
N ALA A 73 -5.47 5.69 8.70
CA ALA A 73 -6.77 6.10 9.23
C ALA A 73 -6.71 6.40 10.73
N ARG A 74 -6.04 5.55 11.51
CA ARG A 74 -5.85 5.77 12.95
C ARG A 74 -5.08 7.05 13.24
N ARG A 75 -3.97 7.30 12.55
CA ARG A 75 -3.21 8.55 12.71
C ARG A 75 -4.04 9.78 12.40
N LEU A 76 -4.88 9.73 11.36
CA LEU A 76 -5.77 10.82 11.01
C LEU A 76 -6.81 11.06 12.10
N ALA A 77 -7.42 9.98 12.62
CA ALA A 77 -8.37 10.07 13.71
C ALA A 77 -7.74 10.66 15.00
N GLU A 78 -6.49 10.31 15.30
CA GLU A 78 -5.72 10.90 16.42
C GLU A 78 -5.41 12.39 16.17
N ARG A 79 -4.94 12.75 14.97
CA ARG A 79 -4.66 14.15 14.56
C ARG A 79 -5.90 15.03 14.68
N ASP A 80 -7.04 14.50 14.23
CA ASP A 80 -8.31 15.24 14.16
C ASP A 80 -9.10 15.19 15.48
N GLY A 81 -8.56 14.54 16.52
CA GLY A 81 -9.19 14.44 17.84
C GLY A 81 -10.45 13.57 17.86
N VAL A 82 -10.64 12.71 16.86
CA VAL A 82 -11.73 11.73 16.81
C VAL A 82 -11.49 10.58 17.80
N VAL A 83 -10.23 10.21 18.00
CA VAL A 83 -9.81 9.22 19.01
C VAL A 83 -8.65 9.76 19.84
N THR A 84 -8.58 9.39 21.11
CA THR A 84 -7.40 9.64 21.96
C THR A 84 -6.25 8.71 21.56
N PRO A 85 -5.00 9.19 21.49
CA PRO A 85 -3.85 8.32 21.28
C PRO A 85 -3.82 7.22 22.34
N GLU A 86 -3.63 5.97 21.93
CA GLU A 86 -3.35 4.90 22.89
C GLU A 86 -2.00 5.19 23.56
N LYS A 87 -1.89 4.88 24.86
CA LYS A 87 -0.68 5.07 25.66
C LYS A 87 0.45 4.16 25.22
#